data_AF-A0AAD9G2F4-F1
#
_entry.id   AF-A0AAD9G2F4-F1
#
_cell.length_a   1.000
_cell.length_b   1.000
_cell.length_c   1.000
_cell.angle_alpha   90.00
_cell.angle_beta   90.00
_cell.angle_gamma   90.00
#
_symmetry.space_group_name_H-M   'P 1'
#
loop_
_entity.id
_entity.type
_entity.pdbx_description
1 polymer ?
#
loop_
_entity_poly.entity_id
_entity_poly.type
_entity_poly.pdbx_seq_one_letter_code
_entity_poly.pdbx_strand_id
1 'polypeptide(L)'
;MNSSDDLSADKLEVDDVAPKTARIRLPSLPVLEDDSDSFIYEDDGESSDGGDELCQYIQRLEKDKQELENEVQILRNHDASQQIKLQTTQRRLEMLEASLKDALNASDAFRQEKDVVLAIQASERERMASLVALLEEAQNRYEEAERARQSAIFKLSALQASRADATNQSLLPSVPTNIPSPRGQVDSDCVEKYKRDIELLRQKLELTEEQAAERQKLAVSLALHESQLDYSNVVEHLKLECERRLNEWRHQEAIRAKERESAVDEDRYSIRLEMKHALQRSQIDQRVAFLQAQAGTSRHVESDFSTGTLDEVLVRMQLDQIRTRRFEALKKTLLIRHAKLSQAAKELFCRWKIQASNSRILRLNAVLHMHRVVLHLESCKKLRYFNQWRGQVRQLQAQTFQAQALSCWNRMIAVERISHVIEQTSVGRFLLVDVSDSTNTRLSRR
;
A
#
# COMPACT_ATOMS: atom_id res chain seq x y z
N MET A 1 -17.01 5.93 -49.74
CA MET A 1 -15.77 6.47 -50.34
C MET A 1 -14.64 6.04 -49.43
N ASN A 2 -13.54 5.54 -49.97
CA ASN A 2 -12.43 5.05 -49.16
C ASN A 2 -11.48 6.22 -48.86
N SER A 3 -10.96 6.25 -47.63
CA SER A 3 -9.61 6.76 -47.37
C SER A 3 -9.00 5.81 -46.37
N SER A 4 -7.83 5.26 -46.72
CA SER A 4 -7.00 4.47 -45.83
C SER A 4 -6.04 5.39 -45.07
N ASP A 5 -5.25 4.78 -44.18
CA ASP A 5 -3.98 5.29 -43.64
C ASP A 5 -4.10 6.49 -42.67
N ASP A 6 -3.27 6.63 -41.63
CA ASP A 6 -1.99 5.96 -41.33
C ASP A 6 -2.02 5.06 -40.07
N LEU A 7 -1.04 4.15 -40.00
CA LEU A 7 -0.74 3.29 -38.84
C LEU A 7 0.64 3.60 -38.25
N SER A 8 0.69 4.14 -37.02
CA SER A 8 1.91 4.23 -36.21
C SER A 8 1.84 3.27 -35.01
N ALA A 9 1.88 1.96 -35.31
CA ALA A 9 2.02 0.92 -34.29
C ALA A 9 3.46 0.89 -33.77
N ASP A 10 3.68 1.46 -32.58
CA ASP A 10 5.02 1.55 -31.99
C ASP A 10 5.57 0.15 -31.61
N LYS A 11 6.81 -0.12 -32.00
CA LYS A 11 7.40 -1.46 -31.90
C LYS A 11 7.96 -1.71 -30.50
N LEU A 12 7.16 -2.39 -29.66
CA LEU A 12 7.72 -3.17 -28.57
C LEU A 12 8.44 -4.40 -29.13
N GLU A 13 9.74 -4.28 -29.39
CA GLU A 13 10.60 -5.43 -29.65
C GLU A 13 10.74 -6.25 -28.35
N VAL A 14 9.94 -7.32 -28.28
CA VAL A 14 10.09 -8.36 -27.26
C VAL A 14 11.26 -9.24 -27.68
N ASP A 15 12.40 -9.00 -27.05
CA ASP A 15 13.62 -9.79 -27.24
C ASP A 15 13.43 -11.17 -26.58
N ASP A 16 12.80 -12.10 -27.30
CA ASP A 16 12.49 -13.47 -26.86
C ASP A 16 13.76 -14.34 -26.85
N VAL A 17 14.67 -14.01 -25.93
CA VAL A 17 15.88 -14.78 -25.66
C VAL A 17 15.49 -16.05 -24.89
N ALA A 18 14.97 -17.02 -25.65
CA ALA A 18 14.70 -18.36 -25.17
C ALA A 18 15.90 -18.90 -24.37
N PRO A 19 15.67 -19.57 -23.23
CA PRO A 19 16.75 -20.00 -22.35
C PRO A 19 17.60 -21.06 -23.05
N LYS A 20 18.75 -20.65 -23.57
CA LYS A 20 19.79 -21.56 -24.07
C LYS A 20 20.14 -22.52 -22.93
N THR A 21 19.66 -23.76 -23.03
CA THR A 21 20.02 -24.84 -22.12
C THR A 21 21.51 -25.08 -22.24
N ALA A 22 22.29 -24.47 -21.36
CA ALA A 22 23.70 -24.75 -21.23
C ALA A 22 23.84 -26.24 -20.93
N ARG A 23 24.32 -27.02 -21.91
CA ARG A 23 24.77 -28.39 -21.66
C ARG A 23 25.87 -28.29 -20.63
N ILE A 24 25.54 -28.64 -19.38
CA ILE A 24 26.51 -28.93 -18.35
C ILE A 24 27.32 -30.11 -18.89
N ARG A 25 28.50 -29.84 -19.45
CA ARG A 25 29.52 -30.86 -19.58
C ARG A 25 29.84 -31.27 -18.15
N LEU A 26 29.55 -32.53 -17.82
CA LEU A 26 30.09 -33.16 -16.62
C LEU A 26 31.61 -32.96 -16.62
N PRO A 27 32.24 -32.72 -15.46
CA PRO A 27 33.69 -32.80 -15.38
C PRO A 27 34.09 -34.21 -15.81
N SER A 28 34.84 -34.31 -16.90
CA SER A 28 35.55 -35.53 -17.26
C SER A 28 36.56 -35.78 -16.16
N LEU A 29 36.32 -36.82 -15.35
CA LEU A 29 37.33 -37.36 -14.43
C LEU A 29 38.63 -37.58 -15.23
N PRO A 30 39.80 -37.20 -14.70
CA PRO A 30 41.04 -37.73 -15.25
C PRO A 30 40.97 -39.25 -15.10
N VAL A 31 41.11 -39.95 -16.22
CA VAL A 31 41.40 -41.38 -16.17
C VAL A 31 42.81 -41.48 -15.60
N LEU A 32 42.95 -42.13 -14.45
CA LEU A 32 44.24 -42.64 -14.02
C LEU A 32 44.57 -43.79 -14.98
N GLU A 33 45.34 -43.48 -16.01
CA GLU A 33 46.03 -44.51 -16.77
C GLU A 33 47.10 -45.09 -15.84
N ASP A 34 47.01 -46.40 -15.61
CA ASP A 34 47.71 -47.11 -14.54
C ASP A 34 49.12 -47.50 -15.02
N ASP A 35 49.95 -46.47 -15.24
CA ASP A 35 51.35 -46.54 -15.70
C ASP A 35 52.24 -47.21 -14.65
N SER A 36 51.96 -48.50 -14.42
CA SER A 36 52.67 -49.43 -13.56
C SER A 36 53.89 -50.00 -14.26
N ASP A 37 54.62 -49.14 -14.96
CA ASP A 37 55.84 -49.47 -15.71
C ASP A 37 57.00 -49.79 -14.76
N SER A 38 57.02 -51.04 -14.34
CA SER A 38 58.20 -51.92 -14.42
C SER A 38 59.55 -51.25 -14.11
N PHE A 39 59.77 -50.91 -12.83
CA PHE A 39 61.09 -50.59 -12.28
C PHE A 39 62.02 -51.83 -12.32
N ILE A 40 62.58 -52.11 -13.50
CA ILE A 40 63.65 -53.09 -13.70
C ILE A 40 64.97 -52.38 -13.39
N TYR A 41 65.63 -52.82 -12.32
CA TYR A 41 67.04 -52.54 -12.10
C TYR A 41 67.86 -53.48 -12.99
N GLU A 42 68.26 -53.01 -14.17
CA GLU A 42 69.45 -53.53 -14.85
C GLU A 42 70.57 -52.49 -14.72
N ASP A 43 71.63 -52.91 -14.03
CA ASP A 43 72.84 -52.16 -13.72
C ASP A 43 73.88 -52.50 -14.80
N ASP A 44 74.17 -51.58 -15.73
CA ASP A 44 75.36 -51.68 -16.58
C ASP A 44 75.80 -50.33 -17.19
N GLY A 45 77.11 -50.09 -17.15
CA GLY A 45 77.97 -49.18 -17.94
C GLY A 45 77.43 -47.93 -18.66
N GLU A 46 77.82 -46.76 -18.13
CA GLU A 46 78.20 -45.53 -18.87
C GLU A 46 77.35 -45.11 -20.11
N SER A 47 76.30 -44.29 -19.90
CA SER A 47 75.79 -43.39 -20.94
C SER A 47 75.64 -41.95 -20.43
N SER A 48 75.72 -40.98 -21.35
CA SER A 48 75.59 -39.55 -21.06
C SER A 48 74.16 -39.02 -21.30
N ASP A 49 73.15 -39.88 -21.35
CA ASP A 49 71.77 -39.53 -21.75
C ASP A 49 70.87 -39.06 -20.60
N GLY A 50 71.08 -39.52 -19.36
CA GLY A 50 70.20 -39.20 -18.22
C GLY A 50 70.09 -37.71 -17.87
N GLY A 51 70.97 -36.87 -18.41
CA GLY A 51 70.87 -35.41 -18.34
C GLY A 51 69.72 -34.83 -19.19
N ASP A 52 69.48 -35.38 -20.38
CA ASP A 52 68.45 -34.92 -21.30
C ASP A 52 67.05 -35.38 -20.86
N GLU A 53 66.94 -36.59 -20.28
CA GLU A 53 65.70 -37.06 -19.65
C GLU A 53 65.29 -36.16 -18.47
N LEU A 54 66.25 -35.80 -17.61
CA LEU A 54 66.03 -34.87 -16.50
C LEU A 54 65.61 -33.48 -17.00
N CYS A 55 66.19 -32.99 -18.09
CA CYS A 55 65.79 -31.72 -18.71
C CYS A 55 64.37 -31.78 -19.29
N GLN A 56 63.99 -32.89 -19.95
CA GLN A 56 62.61 -33.11 -20.43
C GLN A 56 61.59 -33.27 -19.30
N TYR A 57 62.00 -33.81 -18.14
CA TYR A 57 61.16 -33.89 -16.96
C TYR A 57 60.96 -32.52 -16.30
N ILE A 58 62.03 -31.73 -16.17
CA ILE A 58 61.95 -30.34 -15.67
C ILE A 58 61.05 -29.49 -16.57
N GLN A 59 61.19 -29.55 -17.90
CA GLN A 59 60.33 -28.81 -18.83
C GLN A 59 58.84 -29.22 -18.72
N ARG A 60 58.55 -30.51 -18.48
CA ARG A 60 57.18 -30.97 -18.18
C ARG A 60 56.65 -30.36 -16.90
N LEU A 61 57.41 -30.44 -15.79
CA LEU A 61 57.02 -29.82 -14.52
C LEU A 61 56.84 -28.30 -14.61
N GLU A 62 57.67 -27.58 -15.37
CA GLU A 62 57.53 -26.15 -15.58
C GLU A 62 56.28 -25.78 -16.38
N LYS A 63 55.92 -26.57 -17.40
CA LYS A 63 54.69 -26.41 -18.17
C LYS A 63 53.46 -26.72 -17.31
N ASP A 64 53.46 -27.83 -16.59
CA ASP A 64 52.31 -28.26 -15.78
C ASP A 64 52.08 -27.30 -14.60
N LYS A 65 53.16 -26.75 -14.03
CA LYS A 65 53.11 -25.62 -13.09
C LYS A 65 52.44 -24.39 -13.72
N GLN A 66 52.82 -23.99 -14.93
CA GLN A 66 52.20 -22.85 -15.61
C GLN A 66 50.71 -23.09 -15.91
N GLU A 67 50.32 -24.32 -16.27
CA GLU A 67 48.92 -24.67 -16.50
C GLU A 67 48.11 -24.61 -15.19
N LEU A 68 48.66 -25.10 -14.06
CA LEU A 68 48.05 -24.94 -12.73
C LEU A 68 47.98 -23.48 -12.26
N GLU A 69 49.01 -22.67 -12.49
CA GLU A 69 48.99 -21.23 -12.16
C GLU A 69 47.93 -20.48 -12.97
N ASN A 70 47.74 -20.85 -14.25
CA ASN A 70 46.66 -20.33 -15.09
C ASN A 70 45.26 -20.77 -14.61
N GLU A 71 45.05 -22.03 -14.25
CA GLU A 71 43.77 -22.51 -13.73
C GLU A 71 43.42 -21.83 -12.40
N VAL A 72 44.37 -21.72 -11.47
CA VAL A 72 44.19 -20.97 -10.21
C VAL A 72 43.81 -19.51 -10.47
N GLN A 73 44.39 -18.87 -11.49
CA GLN A 73 44.02 -17.50 -11.84
C GLN A 73 42.63 -17.40 -12.49
N ILE A 74 42.22 -18.39 -13.30
CA ILE A 74 40.85 -18.47 -13.83
C ILE A 74 39.82 -18.64 -12.70
N LEU A 75 40.10 -19.52 -11.72
CA LEU A 75 39.24 -19.72 -10.55
C LEU A 75 39.14 -18.44 -9.70
N ARG A 76 40.25 -17.75 -9.42
CA ARG A 76 40.24 -16.44 -8.73
C ARG A 76 39.41 -15.38 -9.48
N ASN A 77 39.53 -15.31 -10.81
CA ASN A 77 38.73 -14.40 -11.64
C ASN A 77 37.24 -14.78 -11.59
N HIS A 78 36.92 -16.07 -11.51
CA HIS A 78 35.54 -16.56 -11.40
C HIS A 78 34.93 -16.21 -10.04
N ASP A 79 35.63 -16.45 -8.94
CA ASP A 79 35.20 -16.10 -7.59
C ASP A 79 34.99 -14.59 -7.43
N ALA A 80 35.92 -13.76 -7.93
CA ALA A 80 35.73 -12.31 -7.96
C ALA A 80 34.47 -11.90 -8.75
N SER A 81 34.20 -12.55 -9.89
CA SER A 81 32.97 -12.32 -10.66
C SER A 81 31.70 -12.74 -9.89
N GLN A 82 31.73 -13.87 -9.16
CA GLN A 82 30.63 -14.28 -8.30
C GLN A 82 30.43 -13.31 -7.14
N GLN A 83 31.50 -12.86 -6.49
CA GLN A 83 31.43 -11.94 -5.35
C GLN A 83 30.83 -10.58 -5.75
N ILE A 84 31.21 -10.03 -6.92
CA ILE A 84 30.61 -8.81 -7.48
C ILE A 84 29.12 -9.00 -7.79
N LYS A 85 28.73 -10.15 -8.36
CA LYS A 85 27.31 -10.48 -8.61
C LYS A 85 26.53 -10.55 -7.30
N LEU A 86 27.06 -11.24 -6.28
CA LEU A 86 26.44 -11.36 -4.95
C LEU A 86 26.23 -9.99 -4.30
N GLN A 87 27.27 -9.14 -4.25
CA GLN A 87 27.17 -7.77 -3.74
C GLN A 87 26.14 -6.92 -4.51
N THR A 88 26.07 -7.09 -5.84
CA THR A 88 25.09 -6.37 -6.68
C THR A 88 23.65 -6.84 -6.39
N THR A 89 23.43 -8.14 -6.21
CA THR A 89 22.13 -8.67 -5.79
C THR A 89 21.75 -8.28 -4.37
N GLN A 90 22.72 -8.21 -3.44
CA GLN A 90 22.48 -7.79 -2.07
C GLN A 90 22.03 -6.32 -2.00
N ARG A 91 22.73 -5.40 -2.66
CA ARG A 91 22.31 -3.98 -2.76
C ARG A 91 20.92 -3.83 -3.37
N ARG A 92 20.56 -4.70 -4.33
CA ARG A 92 19.20 -4.72 -4.91
C ARG A 92 18.15 -5.21 -3.92
N LEU A 93 18.46 -6.19 -3.07
CA LEU A 93 17.57 -6.61 -1.98
C LEU A 93 17.42 -5.51 -0.93
N GLU A 94 18.52 -4.87 -0.50
CA GLU A 94 18.51 -3.76 0.46
C GLU A 94 17.63 -2.59 -0.03
N MET A 95 17.71 -2.21 -1.31
CA MET A 95 16.82 -1.19 -1.91
C MET A 95 15.35 -1.63 -1.97
N LEU A 96 15.07 -2.92 -2.24
CA LEU A 96 13.70 -3.44 -2.29
C LEU A 96 13.09 -3.56 -0.88
N GLU A 97 13.88 -3.90 0.14
CA GLU A 97 13.45 -3.93 1.54
C GLU A 97 13.16 -2.51 2.07
N ALA A 98 13.99 -1.53 1.71
CA ALA A 98 13.72 -0.11 2.00
C ALA A 98 12.41 0.35 1.33
N SER A 99 12.27 0.16 0.02
CA SER A 99 11.06 0.54 -0.72
C SER A 99 9.78 -0.14 -0.21
N LEU A 100 9.87 -1.41 0.21
CA LEU A 100 8.76 -2.14 0.82
C LEU A 100 8.40 -1.57 2.21
N LYS A 101 9.40 -1.18 3.01
CA LYS A 101 9.19 -0.52 4.31
C LYS A 101 8.49 0.83 4.13
N ASP A 102 8.92 1.63 3.16
CA ASP A 102 8.33 2.94 2.88
C ASP A 102 6.88 2.81 2.36
N ALA A 103 6.62 1.81 1.51
CA ALA A 103 5.26 1.50 1.06
C ALA A 103 4.33 1.04 2.20
N LEU A 104 4.84 0.31 3.19
CA LEU A 104 4.08 -0.05 4.40
C LEU A 104 3.80 1.18 5.27
N ASN A 105 4.82 2.03 5.50
CA ASN A 105 4.66 3.28 6.25
C ASN A 105 3.58 4.19 5.63
N ALA A 106 3.62 4.38 4.31
CA ALA A 106 2.63 5.17 3.57
C ALA A 106 1.21 4.55 3.62
N SER A 107 1.11 3.22 3.54
CA SER A 107 -0.15 2.49 3.71
C SER A 107 -0.78 2.73 5.09
N ASP A 108 0.03 2.74 6.15
CA ASP A 108 -0.47 2.91 7.51
C ASP A 108 -0.73 4.38 7.88
N ALA A 109 0.01 5.34 7.29
CA ALA A 109 -0.33 6.76 7.35
C ALA A 109 -1.71 7.04 6.70
N PHE A 110 -1.95 6.54 5.48
CA PHE A 110 -3.24 6.67 4.80
C PHE A 110 -4.39 5.99 5.56
N ARG A 111 -4.10 4.92 6.32
CA ARG A 111 -5.07 4.28 7.21
C ARG A 111 -5.45 5.20 8.37
N GLN A 112 -4.47 5.80 9.04
CA GLN A 112 -4.67 6.74 10.14
C GLN A 112 -5.46 7.98 9.69
N GLU A 113 -5.08 8.59 8.55
CA GLU A 113 -5.81 9.71 7.94
C GLU A 113 -7.30 9.36 7.73
N LYS A 114 -7.57 8.21 7.10
CA LYS A 114 -8.93 7.75 6.83
C LYS A 114 -9.73 7.53 8.12
N ASP A 115 -9.11 7.04 9.18
CA ASP A 115 -9.77 6.77 10.45
C ASP A 115 -10.04 8.07 11.24
N VAL A 116 -9.17 9.08 11.12
CA VAL A 116 -9.44 10.47 11.58
C VAL A 116 -10.61 11.09 10.81
N VAL A 117 -10.67 10.96 9.49
CA VAL A 117 -11.80 11.45 8.67
C VAL A 117 -13.12 10.78 9.06
N LEU A 118 -13.10 9.48 9.39
CA LEU A 118 -14.28 8.76 9.90
C LEU A 118 -14.71 9.25 11.29
N ALA A 119 -13.76 9.58 12.18
CA ALA A 119 -14.06 10.15 13.49
C ALA A 119 -14.68 11.56 13.40
N ILE A 120 -14.16 12.42 12.52
CA ILE A 120 -14.76 13.74 12.22
C ILE A 120 -16.18 13.57 11.68
N GLN A 121 -16.38 12.65 10.73
CA GLN A 121 -17.72 12.39 10.19
C GLN A 121 -18.68 11.76 11.22
N ALA A 122 -18.18 11.18 12.32
CA ALA A 122 -19.01 10.71 13.43
C ALA A 122 -19.47 11.89 14.31
N SER A 123 -18.55 12.78 14.71
CA SER A 123 -18.90 13.95 15.52
C SER A 123 -19.76 14.97 14.76
N GLU A 124 -19.62 15.10 13.44
CA GLU A 124 -20.55 15.88 12.62
C GLU A 124 -21.98 15.30 12.63
N ARG A 125 -22.14 13.97 12.59
CA ARG A 125 -23.46 13.32 12.70
C ARG A 125 -24.07 13.53 14.07
N GLU A 126 -23.28 13.41 15.13
CA GLU A 126 -23.72 13.67 16.51
C GLU A 126 -24.16 15.14 16.70
N ARG A 127 -23.39 16.10 16.16
CA ARG A 127 -23.77 17.52 16.14
C ARG A 127 -25.06 17.77 15.34
N MET A 128 -25.27 17.08 14.22
CA MET A 128 -26.53 17.16 13.48
C MET A 128 -27.71 16.55 14.26
N ALA A 129 -27.53 15.42 14.94
CA ALA A 129 -28.56 14.81 15.77
C ALA A 129 -28.94 15.72 16.96
N SER A 130 -27.97 16.36 17.60
CA SER A 130 -28.17 17.38 18.64
C SER A 130 -28.98 18.58 18.12
N LEU A 131 -28.66 19.08 16.92
CA LEU A 131 -29.42 20.16 16.27
C LEU A 131 -30.87 19.75 15.91
N VAL A 132 -31.09 18.51 15.47
CA VAL A 132 -32.45 17.99 15.20
C VAL A 132 -33.26 17.91 16.50
N ALA A 133 -32.70 17.37 17.58
CA ALA A 133 -33.39 17.29 18.88
C ALA A 133 -33.76 18.68 19.44
N LEU A 134 -32.90 19.69 19.24
CA LEU A 134 -33.22 21.08 19.63
C LEU A 134 -34.33 21.70 18.78
N LEU A 135 -34.42 21.36 17.49
CA LEU A 135 -35.51 21.79 16.61
C LEU A 135 -36.84 21.10 16.96
N GLU A 136 -36.81 19.81 17.25
CA GLU A 136 -37.97 19.05 17.74
C GLU A 136 -38.46 19.59 19.09
N GLU A 137 -37.56 19.89 20.03
CA GLU A 137 -37.94 20.52 21.30
C GLU A 137 -38.53 21.93 21.10
N ALA A 138 -37.95 22.74 20.19
CA ALA A 138 -38.48 24.06 19.86
C ALA A 138 -39.88 23.99 19.21
N GLN A 139 -40.12 23.01 18.33
CA GLN A 139 -41.44 22.76 17.73
C GLN A 139 -42.44 22.30 18.81
N ASN A 140 -42.06 21.34 19.66
CA ASN A 140 -42.93 20.87 20.75
C ASN A 140 -43.33 22.02 21.68
N ARG A 141 -42.40 22.90 22.06
CA ARG A 141 -42.68 24.13 22.84
C ARG A 141 -43.61 25.09 22.10
N TYR A 142 -43.49 25.23 20.78
CA TYR A 142 -44.39 26.08 19.98
C TYR A 142 -45.81 25.50 19.94
N GLU A 143 -45.96 24.19 19.73
CA GLU A 143 -47.25 23.50 19.77
C GLU A 143 -47.88 23.52 21.17
N GLU A 144 -47.06 23.44 22.23
CA GLU A 144 -47.50 23.64 23.61
C GLU A 144 -47.95 25.08 23.87
N ALA A 145 -47.20 26.08 23.39
CA ALA A 145 -47.59 27.49 23.50
C ALA A 145 -48.89 27.79 22.74
N GLU A 146 -49.11 27.18 21.57
CA GLU A 146 -50.35 27.31 20.81
C GLU A 146 -51.52 26.58 21.48
N ARG A 147 -51.32 25.36 22.01
CA ARG A 147 -52.31 24.66 22.84
C ARG A 147 -52.64 25.44 24.13
N ALA A 148 -51.63 26.06 24.75
CA ALA A 148 -51.81 26.93 25.90
C ALA A 148 -52.55 28.22 25.55
N ARG A 149 -52.29 28.82 24.37
CA ARG A 149 -53.02 29.99 23.84
C ARG A 149 -54.49 29.65 23.59
N GLN A 150 -54.77 28.51 22.95
CA GLN A 150 -56.14 28.03 22.72
C GLN A 150 -56.86 27.72 24.05
N SER A 151 -56.17 27.06 24.99
CA SER A 151 -56.70 26.83 26.35
C SER A 151 -56.92 28.13 27.11
N ALA A 152 -56.05 29.13 26.96
CA ALA A 152 -56.19 30.45 27.56
C ALA A 152 -57.34 31.25 26.95
N ILE A 153 -57.58 31.17 25.63
CA ILE A 153 -58.75 31.77 24.97
C ILE A 153 -60.05 31.11 25.48
N PHE A 154 -60.08 29.78 25.55
CA PHE A 154 -61.23 29.04 26.10
C PHE A 154 -61.45 29.38 27.58
N LYS A 155 -60.39 29.40 28.40
CA LYS A 155 -60.44 29.80 29.80
C LYS A 155 -60.77 31.26 30.02
N LEU A 156 -60.39 32.18 29.12
CA LEU A 156 -60.79 33.59 29.20
C LEU A 156 -62.26 33.76 28.83
N SER A 157 -62.78 32.98 27.87
CA SER A 157 -64.22 32.92 27.58
C SER A 157 -64.99 32.32 28.76
N ALA A 158 -64.47 31.24 29.35
CA ALA A 158 -65.06 30.59 30.52
C ALA A 158 -64.91 31.42 31.82
N LEU A 159 -63.88 32.25 31.97
CA LEU A 159 -63.72 33.20 33.07
C LEU A 159 -64.45 34.52 32.80
N GLN A 160 -64.76 34.88 31.56
CA GLN A 160 -65.77 35.91 31.28
C GLN A 160 -67.16 35.41 31.69
N ALA A 161 -67.44 34.11 31.52
CA ALA A 161 -68.63 33.48 32.09
C ALA A 161 -68.56 33.36 33.62
N SER A 162 -67.46 32.87 34.22
CA SER A 162 -67.42 32.51 35.65
C SER A 162 -66.75 33.54 36.59
N ARG A 163 -66.24 34.66 36.08
CA ARG A 163 -66.01 35.88 36.89
C ARG A 163 -67.33 36.59 37.20
N ALA A 164 -68.43 36.19 36.56
CA ALA A 164 -69.77 36.46 37.08
C ALA A 164 -70.05 35.68 38.40
N ASP A 165 -69.33 34.57 38.64
CA ASP A 165 -69.68 33.60 39.70
C ASP A 165 -68.71 33.60 40.92
N ALA A 166 -67.40 33.73 40.72
CA ALA A 166 -66.39 33.11 41.60
C ALA A 166 -65.41 34.05 42.36
N THR A 167 -65.89 35.11 43.02
CA THR A 167 -65.05 36.13 43.70
C THR A 167 -64.45 35.69 45.07
N ASN A 168 -63.97 34.44 45.26
CA ASN A 168 -63.91 33.79 46.60
C ASN A 168 -62.68 32.81 46.94
N GLN A 169 -61.57 33.24 47.66
CA GLN A 169 -60.61 32.45 48.59
C GLN A 169 -59.08 32.04 48.20
N SER A 170 -58.17 31.37 49.05
CA SER A 170 -56.59 31.49 49.14
C SER A 170 -55.52 30.23 49.36
N LEU A 171 -54.22 30.31 49.94
CA LEU A 171 -52.83 29.59 49.58
C LEU A 171 -51.59 29.04 50.61
N LEU A 172 -50.51 28.16 50.22
CA LEU A 172 -48.93 27.90 50.58
C LEU A 172 -48.06 26.65 51.34
N PRO A 173 -46.64 26.32 51.16
CA PRO A 173 -45.70 25.11 51.62
C PRO A 173 -44.05 25.12 52.04
N SER A 174 -43.17 24.00 52.24
CA SER A 174 -41.64 23.89 52.78
C SER A 174 -40.52 22.64 52.52
N VAL A 175 -39.23 22.45 53.15
CA VAL A 175 -37.91 21.58 52.76
C VAL A 175 -36.68 21.00 53.80
N PRO A 176 -35.51 20.20 53.47
CA PRO A 176 -34.49 19.27 54.32
C PRO A 176 -32.79 19.25 54.35
N THR A 177 -31.92 18.20 54.83
CA THR A 177 -30.32 18.12 55.11
C THR A 177 -29.42 16.72 55.39
N ASN A 178 -27.97 16.55 55.46
CA ASN A 178 -27.01 15.28 55.70
C ASN A 178 -25.32 15.30 55.95
N ILE A 179 -24.46 14.27 56.47
CA ILE A 179 -22.84 14.10 56.52
C ILE A 179 -21.94 12.81 57.16
N PRO A 180 -20.54 12.49 56.95
CA PRO A 180 -19.60 11.27 57.41
C PRO A 180 -17.95 11.30 57.79
N SER A 181 -17.09 10.20 58.12
CA SER A 181 -15.52 10.15 58.54
C SER A 181 -14.52 8.78 58.68
N PRO A 182 -13.08 8.72 58.83
CA PRO A 182 -11.97 7.56 58.89
C PRO A 182 -10.72 7.50 60.00
N ARG A 183 -9.44 6.84 60.18
CA ARG A 183 -8.26 5.88 59.64
C ARG A 183 -7.00 5.40 60.66
N GLY A 184 -5.87 4.57 60.38
CA GLY A 184 -4.58 4.17 61.25
C GLY A 184 -3.27 3.23 60.76
N GLN A 185 -2.07 2.92 61.51
CA GLN A 185 -0.73 2.13 61.15
C GLN A 185 0.50 1.83 62.22
N VAL A 186 1.58 0.92 62.03
CA VAL A 186 3.10 1.02 62.41
C VAL A 186 4.10 -0.21 62.14
N ASP A 187 5.39 0.02 61.71
CA ASP A 187 6.73 -0.63 62.10
C ASP A 187 7.95 0.01 61.31
N SER A 188 9.19 0.14 61.85
CA SER A 188 10.11 1.26 61.46
C SER A 188 11.59 1.02 61.00
N ASP A 189 12.57 0.79 61.90
CA ASP A 189 13.92 1.41 61.74
C ASP A 189 14.97 0.64 60.92
N CYS A 190 15.07 -0.69 61.02
CA CYS A 190 15.96 -1.46 60.14
C CYS A 190 15.54 -1.29 58.67
N VAL A 191 14.23 -1.15 58.47
CA VAL A 191 13.63 -0.80 57.18
C VAL A 191 14.12 0.58 56.70
N GLU A 192 14.52 1.53 57.57
CA GLU A 192 15.00 2.84 57.12
C GLU A 192 16.33 2.84 56.38
N LYS A 193 17.32 2.01 56.76
CA LYS A 193 18.58 1.99 56.01
C LYS A 193 18.34 1.45 54.60
N TYR A 194 17.63 0.32 54.50
CA TYR A 194 17.24 -0.22 53.21
C TYR A 194 16.29 0.70 52.44
N LYS A 195 15.38 1.45 53.11
CA LYS A 195 14.62 2.54 52.49
C LYS A 195 15.59 3.53 51.83
N ARG A 196 16.59 4.09 52.54
CA ARG A 196 17.51 5.09 51.97
C ARG A 196 18.29 4.59 50.75
N ASP A 197 18.83 3.36 50.81
CA ASP A 197 19.60 2.80 49.69
C ASP A 197 18.68 2.45 48.49
N ILE A 198 17.46 1.95 48.75
CA ILE A 198 16.41 1.75 47.72
C ILE A 198 15.91 3.08 47.17
N GLU A 199 15.83 4.14 47.98
CA GLU A 199 15.36 5.46 47.57
C GLU A 199 16.39 6.16 46.68
N LEU A 200 17.69 6.03 46.96
CA LEU A 200 18.76 6.49 46.07
C LEU A 200 18.79 5.72 44.74
N LEU A 201 18.38 4.43 44.74
CA LEU A 201 18.21 3.67 43.49
C LEU A 201 16.94 4.11 42.75
N ARG A 202 15.82 4.34 43.45
CA ARG A 202 14.58 4.90 42.87
C ARG A 202 14.82 6.26 42.25
N GLN A 203 15.37 7.22 42.98
CA GLN A 203 15.65 8.58 42.49
C GLN A 203 16.54 8.58 41.25
N LYS A 204 17.50 7.65 41.14
CA LYS A 204 18.31 7.46 39.92
C LYS A 204 17.50 6.86 38.77
N LEU A 205 16.67 5.86 39.05
CA LEU A 205 15.84 5.18 38.05
C LEU A 205 14.76 6.14 37.52
N GLU A 206 14.07 6.84 38.43
CA GLU A 206 13.13 7.94 38.20
C GLU A 206 13.77 9.05 37.36
N LEU A 207 14.95 9.56 37.71
CA LEU A 207 15.69 10.52 36.86
C LEU A 207 16.02 9.96 35.45
N THR A 208 16.30 8.67 35.31
CA THR A 208 16.51 8.07 33.97
C THR A 208 15.21 7.86 33.20
N GLU A 209 14.10 7.58 33.88
CA GLU A 209 12.76 7.47 33.29
C GLU A 209 12.22 8.85 32.89
N GLU A 210 12.41 9.88 33.72
CA GLU A 210 12.13 11.29 33.39
C GLU A 210 12.93 11.73 32.16
N GLN A 211 14.24 11.49 32.12
CA GLN A 211 15.05 11.82 30.94
C GLN A 211 14.67 11.01 29.70
N ALA A 212 14.18 9.77 29.85
CA ALA A 212 13.66 8.99 28.72
C ALA A 212 12.31 9.56 28.24
N ALA A 213 11.42 9.91 29.17
CA ALA A 213 10.12 10.52 28.91
C ALA A 213 10.25 11.90 28.27
N GLU A 214 11.20 12.74 28.69
CA GLU A 214 11.49 14.03 28.06
C GLU A 214 12.01 13.86 26.63
N ARG A 215 12.95 12.94 26.39
CA ARG A 215 13.44 12.63 25.04
C ARG A 215 12.31 12.10 24.14
N GLN A 216 11.44 11.23 24.67
CA GLN A 216 10.28 10.71 23.95
C GLN A 216 9.25 11.82 23.66
N LYS A 217 8.93 12.66 24.65
CA LYS A 217 8.03 13.82 24.52
C LYS A 217 8.54 14.82 23.48
N LEU A 218 9.85 15.10 23.47
CA LEU A 218 10.48 15.97 22.49
C LEU A 218 10.41 15.34 21.09
N ALA A 219 10.77 14.06 20.93
CA ALA A 219 10.65 13.35 19.65
C ALA A 219 9.20 13.33 19.12
N VAL A 220 8.20 13.10 19.99
CA VAL A 220 6.77 13.17 19.63
C VAL A 220 6.37 14.58 19.23
N SER A 221 6.85 15.62 19.91
CA SER A 221 6.55 17.02 19.53
C SER A 221 7.15 17.41 18.18
N LEU A 222 8.35 16.92 17.84
CA LEU A 222 8.98 17.15 16.54
C LEU A 222 8.20 16.42 15.42
N ALA A 223 7.91 15.13 15.60
CA ALA A 223 7.13 14.35 14.63
C ALA A 223 5.70 14.91 14.41
N LEU A 224 5.08 15.45 15.47
CA LEU A 224 3.78 16.12 15.38
C LEU A 224 3.87 17.46 14.64
N HIS A 225 4.93 18.24 14.84
CA HIS A 225 5.18 19.48 14.09
C HIS A 225 5.51 19.22 12.61
N GLU A 226 6.30 18.18 12.32
CA GLU A 226 6.61 17.72 10.97
C GLU A 226 5.33 17.27 10.24
N SER A 227 4.51 16.43 10.89
CA SER A 227 3.19 16.01 10.36
C SER A 227 2.22 17.18 10.16
N GLN A 228 2.28 18.24 10.99
CA GLN A 228 1.48 19.45 10.79
C GLN A 228 1.93 20.27 9.56
N LEU A 229 3.24 20.36 9.30
CA LEU A 229 3.78 21.00 8.10
C LEU A 229 3.37 20.23 6.83
N ASP A 230 3.51 18.90 6.84
CA ASP A 230 3.10 18.04 5.73
C ASP A 230 1.59 18.16 5.44
N TYR A 231 0.75 18.10 6.47
CA TYR A 231 -0.69 18.28 6.33
C TYR A 231 -1.04 19.66 5.76
N SER A 232 -0.38 20.73 6.24
CA SER A 232 -0.58 22.08 5.71
C SER A 232 -0.21 22.16 4.22
N ASN A 233 0.92 21.58 3.82
CA ASN A 233 1.39 21.54 2.44
C ASN A 233 0.41 20.76 1.52
N VAL A 234 -0.09 19.61 1.98
CA VAL A 234 -1.12 18.83 1.25
C VAL A 234 -2.42 19.62 1.10
N VAL A 235 -2.87 20.33 2.14
CA VAL A 235 -4.08 21.17 2.08
C VAL A 235 -3.90 22.36 1.13
N GLU A 236 -2.75 23.04 1.13
CA GLU A 236 -2.47 24.13 0.19
C GLU A 236 -2.38 23.63 -1.25
N HIS A 237 -1.70 22.51 -1.51
CA HIS A 237 -1.64 21.90 -2.83
C HIS A 237 -3.03 21.49 -3.35
N LEU A 238 -3.86 20.86 -2.50
CA LEU A 238 -5.23 20.48 -2.84
C LEU A 238 -6.10 21.71 -3.14
N LYS A 239 -5.97 22.79 -2.35
CA LYS A 239 -6.65 24.07 -2.58
C LYS A 239 -6.26 24.68 -3.93
N LEU A 240 -4.95 24.78 -4.21
CA LEU A 240 -4.44 25.29 -5.50
C LEU A 240 -4.92 24.44 -6.68
N GLU A 241 -5.02 23.12 -6.53
CA GLU A 241 -5.56 22.28 -7.60
C GLU A 241 -7.08 22.48 -7.81
N CYS A 242 -7.83 22.72 -6.73
CA CYS A 242 -9.26 23.06 -6.82
C CYS A 242 -9.47 24.42 -7.49
N GLU A 243 -8.67 25.42 -7.15
CA GLU A 243 -8.70 26.75 -7.79
C GLU A 243 -8.31 26.66 -9.28
N ARG A 244 -7.30 25.86 -9.63
CA ARG A 244 -6.92 25.57 -11.02
C ARG A 244 -8.07 24.97 -11.81
N ARG A 245 -8.68 23.88 -11.31
CA ARG A 245 -9.82 23.21 -11.96
C ARG A 245 -11.05 24.13 -12.08
N LEU A 246 -11.31 24.97 -11.08
CA LEU A 246 -12.40 25.95 -11.10
C LEU A 246 -12.17 27.04 -12.17
N ASN A 247 -10.94 27.54 -12.30
CA ASN A 247 -10.59 28.54 -13.31
C ASN A 247 -10.60 27.96 -14.74
N GLU A 248 -10.16 26.71 -14.90
CA GLU A 248 -10.28 25.96 -16.15
C GLU A 248 -11.75 25.78 -16.56
N TRP A 249 -12.62 25.37 -15.63
CA TRP A 249 -14.06 25.26 -15.87
C TRP A 249 -14.71 26.61 -16.23
N ARG A 250 -14.35 27.70 -15.53
CA ARG A 250 -14.80 29.06 -15.84
C ARG A 250 -14.39 29.48 -17.26
N HIS A 251 -13.16 29.17 -17.67
CA HIS A 251 -12.66 29.45 -19.02
C HIS A 251 -13.43 28.66 -20.08
N GLN A 252 -13.66 27.36 -19.87
CA GLN A 252 -14.46 26.52 -20.75
C GLN A 252 -15.94 26.95 -20.83
N GLU A 253 -16.53 27.48 -19.75
CA GLU A 253 -17.88 28.05 -19.78
C GLU A 253 -17.92 29.40 -20.51
N ALA A 254 -16.88 30.25 -20.35
CA ALA A 254 -16.76 31.51 -21.09
C ALA A 254 -16.59 31.30 -22.61
N ILE A 255 -15.80 30.29 -23.03
CA ILE A 255 -15.72 29.86 -24.43
C ILE A 255 -17.11 29.43 -24.92
N ARG A 256 -17.75 28.49 -24.22
CA ARG A 256 -19.09 27.99 -24.58
C ARG A 256 -20.17 29.08 -24.54
N ALA A 257 -19.98 30.16 -23.78
CA ALA A 257 -20.88 31.33 -23.79
C ALA A 257 -20.66 32.18 -25.06
N LYS A 258 -19.40 32.45 -25.42
CA LYS A 258 -19.04 33.17 -26.65
C LYS A 258 -19.48 32.43 -27.92
N GLU A 259 -19.35 31.10 -27.96
CA GLU A 259 -19.85 30.25 -29.05
C GLU A 259 -21.38 30.32 -29.22
N ARG A 260 -22.12 30.43 -28.11
CA ARG A 260 -23.58 30.65 -28.14
C ARG A 260 -23.94 32.05 -28.63
N GLU A 261 -23.15 33.06 -28.25
CA GLU A 261 -23.36 34.44 -28.68
C GLU A 261 -23.09 34.61 -30.18
N SER A 262 -21.99 34.06 -30.70
CA SER A 262 -21.68 34.09 -32.13
C SER A 262 -22.75 33.37 -32.97
N ALA A 263 -23.21 32.19 -32.53
CA ALA A 263 -24.30 31.48 -33.21
C ALA A 263 -25.61 32.30 -33.24
N VAL A 264 -25.93 33.02 -32.16
CA VAL A 264 -27.10 33.92 -32.11
C VAL A 264 -26.94 35.14 -33.01
N ASP A 265 -25.74 35.69 -33.18
CA ASP A 265 -25.48 36.80 -34.10
C ASP A 265 -25.42 36.38 -35.57
N GLU A 266 -24.98 35.14 -35.86
CA GLU A 266 -25.12 34.49 -37.16
C GLU A 266 -26.60 34.28 -37.52
N ASP A 267 -27.41 33.74 -36.60
CA ASP A 267 -28.87 33.63 -36.77
C ASP A 267 -29.52 35.00 -37.01
N ARG A 268 -29.16 36.03 -36.22
CA ARG A 268 -29.63 37.41 -36.41
C ARG A 268 -29.21 37.97 -37.77
N TYR A 269 -28.01 37.66 -38.27
CA TYR A 269 -27.57 38.07 -39.61
C TYR A 269 -28.38 37.36 -40.70
N SER A 270 -28.56 36.04 -40.57
CA SER A 270 -29.37 35.21 -41.46
C SER A 270 -30.81 35.73 -41.59
N ILE A 271 -31.48 35.99 -40.45
CA ILE A 271 -32.85 36.53 -40.41
C ILE A 271 -32.94 37.91 -41.06
N ARG A 272 -31.95 38.80 -40.85
CA ARG A 272 -31.90 40.12 -41.51
C ARG A 272 -31.72 40.00 -43.03
N LEU A 273 -30.92 39.03 -43.49
CA LEU A 273 -30.70 38.77 -44.91
C LEU A 273 -31.95 38.14 -45.57
N GLU A 274 -32.58 37.17 -44.92
CA GLU A 274 -33.85 36.59 -45.37
C GLU A 274 -34.95 37.65 -45.46
N MET A 275 -35.11 38.49 -44.42
CA MET A 275 -36.10 39.59 -44.43
C MET A 275 -35.84 40.60 -45.56
N LYS A 276 -34.57 40.93 -45.84
CA LYS A 276 -34.19 41.77 -46.98
C LYS A 276 -34.60 41.12 -48.31
N HIS A 277 -34.35 39.82 -48.48
CA HIS A 277 -34.74 39.10 -49.69
C HIS A 277 -36.25 38.91 -49.82
N ALA A 278 -36.98 38.71 -48.71
CA ALA A 278 -38.43 38.66 -48.71
C ALA A 278 -39.07 40.00 -49.12
N LEU A 279 -38.51 41.12 -48.64
CA LEU A 279 -38.95 42.46 -49.04
C LEU A 279 -38.62 42.75 -50.51
N GLN A 280 -37.46 42.33 -51.01
CA GLN A 280 -37.11 42.41 -52.44
C GLN A 280 -38.03 41.56 -53.31
N ARG A 281 -38.38 40.33 -52.90
CA ARG A 281 -39.37 39.48 -53.58
C ARG A 281 -40.72 40.17 -53.63
N SER A 282 -41.24 40.65 -52.49
CA SER A 282 -42.49 41.39 -52.42
C SER A 282 -42.53 42.62 -53.35
N GLN A 283 -41.44 43.38 -53.48
CA GLN A 283 -41.34 44.48 -54.45
C GLN A 283 -41.36 44.01 -55.92
N ILE A 284 -40.75 42.86 -56.23
CA ILE A 284 -40.81 42.24 -57.55
C ILE A 284 -42.24 41.75 -57.83
N ASP A 285 -42.86 41.04 -56.88
CA ASP A 285 -44.20 40.48 -56.97
C ASP A 285 -45.25 41.59 -57.12
N GLN A 286 -45.13 42.70 -56.37
CA GLN A 286 -45.95 43.91 -56.54
C GLN A 286 -45.78 44.53 -57.93
N ARG A 287 -44.55 44.59 -58.47
CA ARG A 287 -44.29 45.13 -59.81
C ARG A 287 -44.83 44.21 -60.90
N VAL A 288 -44.73 42.90 -60.72
CA VAL A 288 -45.32 41.89 -61.62
C VAL A 288 -46.84 41.96 -61.58
N ALA A 289 -47.44 42.03 -60.39
CA ALA A 289 -48.89 42.18 -60.22
C ALA A 289 -49.41 43.51 -60.80
N PHE A 290 -48.67 44.62 -60.65
CA PHE A 290 -49.01 45.89 -61.30
C PHE A 290 -48.96 45.79 -62.83
N LEU A 291 -47.91 45.18 -63.39
CA LEU A 291 -47.80 44.95 -64.84
C LEU A 291 -48.87 43.98 -65.36
N GLN A 292 -49.24 42.97 -64.58
CA GLN A 292 -50.35 42.05 -64.88
C GLN A 292 -51.71 42.73 -64.79
N ALA A 293 -51.94 43.63 -63.84
CA ALA A 293 -53.14 44.45 -63.76
C ALA A 293 -53.22 45.44 -64.93
N GLN A 294 -52.09 46.05 -65.31
CA GLN A 294 -51.99 46.95 -66.46
C GLN A 294 -52.22 46.23 -67.80
N ALA A 295 -51.72 44.99 -67.94
CA ALA A 295 -52.07 44.11 -69.06
C ALA A 295 -53.53 43.60 -68.98
N GLY A 296 -54.06 43.45 -67.77
CA GLY A 296 -55.41 43.01 -67.44
C GLY A 296 -56.47 44.11 -67.45
N THR A 297 -56.16 45.33 -67.91
CA THR A 297 -57.09 46.49 -67.91
C THR A 297 -58.26 46.37 -68.91
N SER A 298 -58.66 45.14 -69.27
CA SER A 298 -59.96 44.84 -69.85
C SER A 298 -60.82 44.07 -68.84
N ARG A 299 -61.84 44.74 -68.30
CA ARG A 299 -62.81 44.26 -67.27
C ARG A 299 -62.29 44.26 -65.82
N HIS A 300 -62.29 45.45 -65.22
CA HIS A 300 -62.46 45.56 -63.77
C HIS A 300 -63.93 45.35 -63.41
N VAL A 301 -64.21 44.55 -62.39
CA VAL A 301 -65.52 44.46 -61.73
C VAL A 301 -65.29 44.62 -60.23
N GLU A 302 -66.24 45.24 -59.53
CA GLU A 302 -66.19 45.50 -58.09
C GLU A 302 -66.43 44.21 -57.27
N SER A 303 -65.84 44.10 -56.09
CA SER A 303 -65.94 42.91 -55.24
C SER A 303 -65.70 43.26 -53.76
N ASP A 304 -66.69 43.90 -53.14
CA ASP A 304 -66.63 44.44 -51.77
C ASP A 304 -66.68 43.39 -50.64
N PHE A 305 -65.99 42.26 -50.80
CA PHE A 305 -65.75 41.29 -49.74
C PHE A 305 -64.46 41.64 -48.97
N SER A 306 -64.64 42.44 -47.91
CA SER A 306 -63.63 42.98 -46.99
C SER A 306 -62.29 42.23 -46.92
N THR A 307 -61.31 42.68 -47.71
CA THR A 307 -59.96 42.11 -47.78
C THR A 307 -59.25 42.17 -46.42
N GLY A 308 -59.46 43.24 -45.65
CA GLY A 308 -58.86 43.43 -44.33
C GLY A 308 -59.32 42.39 -43.28
N THR A 309 -60.56 41.90 -43.38
CA THR A 309 -61.06 40.87 -42.45
C THR A 309 -60.45 39.49 -42.75
N LEU A 310 -60.15 39.20 -44.03
CA LEU A 310 -59.41 38.00 -44.42
C LEU A 310 -57.94 38.08 -43.97
N ASP A 311 -57.32 39.24 -44.09
CA ASP A 311 -55.92 39.48 -43.69
C ASP A 311 -55.74 39.35 -42.16
N GLU A 312 -56.67 39.88 -41.36
CA GLU A 312 -56.65 39.70 -39.89
C GLU A 312 -56.74 38.22 -39.47
N VAL A 313 -57.53 37.41 -40.20
CA VAL A 313 -57.62 35.95 -39.99
C VAL A 313 -56.33 35.24 -40.43
N LEU A 314 -55.73 35.64 -41.54
CA LEU A 314 -54.43 35.12 -42.00
C LEU A 314 -53.32 35.42 -40.98
N VAL A 315 -53.23 36.65 -40.48
CA VAL A 315 -52.26 37.05 -39.45
C VAL A 315 -52.46 36.28 -38.15
N ARG A 316 -53.72 36.11 -37.68
CA ARG A 316 -54.01 35.24 -36.52
C ARG A 316 -53.55 33.80 -36.74
N MET A 317 -53.88 33.20 -37.89
CA MET A 317 -53.49 31.83 -38.21
C MET A 317 -51.97 31.67 -38.31
N GLN A 318 -51.25 32.64 -38.88
CA GLN A 318 -49.77 32.63 -38.94
C GLN A 318 -49.16 32.75 -37.53
N LEU A 319 -49.66 33.65 -36.68
CA LEU A 319 -49.20 33.79 -35.30
C LEU A 319 -49.44 32.53 -34.46
N ASP A 320 -50.58 31.86 -34.66
CA ASP A 320 -50.91 30.61 -33.97
C ASP A 320 -50.05 29.43 -34.47
N GLN A 321 -49.76 29.35 -35.78
CA GLN A 321 -48.78 28.40 -36.33
C GLN A 321 -47.37 28.64 -35.78
N ILE A 322 -46.94 29.90 -35.67
CA ILE A 322 -45.65 30.26 -35.06
C ILE A 322 -45.63 29.84 -33.58
N ARG A 323 -46.75 30.03 -32.85
CA ARG A 323 -46.89 29.59 -31.45
C ARG A 323 -46.78 28.07 -31.32
N THR A 324 -47.45 27.29 -32.18
CA THR A 324 -47.34 25.82 -32.16
C THR A 324 -45.91 25.35 -32.49
N ARG A 325 -45.30 25.87 -33.56
CA ARG A 325 -43.92 25.51 -33.95
C ARG A 325 -42.91 25.83 -32.84
N ARG A 326 -43.04 26.98 -32.16
CA ARG A 326 -42.21 27.34 -31.00
C ARG A 326 -42.42 26.41 -29.81
N PHE A 327 -43.67 26.04 -29.49
CA PHE A 327 -43.98 25.13 -28.41
C PHE A 327 -43.47 23.69 -28.68
N GLU A 328 -43.57 23.22 -29.93
CA GLU A 328 -42.95 21.96 -30.34
C GLU A 328 -41.42 21.99 -30.24
N ALA A 329 -40.77 23.07 -30.67
CA ALA A 329 -39.32 23.23 -30.54
C ALA A 329 -38.87 23.22 -29.07
N LEU A 330 -39.64 23.86 -28.18
CA LEU A 330 -39.44 23.78 -26.73
C LEU A 330 -39.60 22.34 -26.22
N LYS A 331 -40.65 21.62 -26.62
CA LYS A 331 -40.87 20.21 -26.25
C LYS A 331 -39.73 19.31 -26.73
N LYS A 332 -39.27 19.49 -27.98
CA LYS A 332 -38.16 18.75 -28.58
C LYS A 332 -36.83 19.03 -27.85
N THR A 333 -36.51 20.29 -27.55
CA THR A 333 -35.29 20.65 -26.81
C THR A 333 -35.30 20.19 -25.34
N LEU A 334 -36.45 20.23 -24.66
CA LEU A 334 -36.61 19.65 -23.33
C LEU A 334 -36.40 18.13 -23.31
N LEU A 335 -36.95 17.41 -24.30
CA LEU A 335 -36.73 15.97 -24.46
C LEU A 335 -35.25 15.63 -24.72
N ILE A 336 -34.56 16.40 -25.57
CA ILE A 336 -33.13 16.24 -25.83
C ILE A 336 -32.31 16.51 -24.55
N ARG A 337 -32.65 17.55 -23.78
CA ARG A 337 -31.99 17.85 -22.49
C ARG A 337 -32.20 16.71 -21.49
N HIS A 338 -33.42 16.19 -21.37
CA HIS A 338 -33.72 15.06 -20.49
C HIS A 338 -32.97 13.78 -20.92
N ALA A 339 -32.92 13.48 -22.21
CA ALA A 339 -32.17 12.34 -22.74
C ALA A 339 -30.66 12.45 -22.43
N LYS A 340 -30.04 13.60 -22.68
CA LYS A 340 -28.62 13.85 -22.34
C LYS A 340 -28.34 13.72 -20.84
N LEU A 341 -29.20 14.25 -19.98
CA LEU A 341 -29.08 14.11 -18.52
C LEU A 341 -29.24 12.65 -18.07
N SER A 342 -30.21 11.92 -18.62
CA SER A 342 -30.41 10.49 -18.33
C SER A 342 -29.22 9.63 -18.79
N GLN A 343 -28.63 9.94 -19.94
CA GLN A 343 -27.42 9.28 -20.42
C GLN A 343 -26.23 9.57 -19.49
N ALA A 344 -25.95 10.83 -19.17
CA ALA A 344 -24.85 11.19 -18.27
C ALA A 344 -24.99 10.54 -16.88
N ALA A 345 -26.22 10.46 -16.34
CA ALA A 345 -26.49 9.75 -15.08
C ALA A 345 -26.21 8.24 -15.17
N LYS A 346 -26.57 7.59 -16.29
CA LYS A 346 -26.25 6.17 -16.54
C LYS A 346 -24.75 5.94 -16.65
N GLU A 347 -24.04 6.80 -17.38
CA GLU A 347 -22.57 6.72 -17.53
C GLU A 347 -21.85 6.88 -16.20
N LEU A 348 -22.24 7.86 -15.38
CA LEU A 348 -21.71 8.05 -14.02
C LEU A 348 -22.00 6.84 -13.12
N PHE A 349 -23.21 6.29 -13.16
CA PHE A 349 -23.58 5.09 -12.41
C PHE A 349 -22.77 3.86 -12.84
N CYS A 350 -22.54 3.67 -14.13
CA CYS A 350 -21.67 2.61 -14.66
C CYS A 350 -20.21 2.78 -14.21
N ARG A 351 -19.65 4.00 -14.29
CA ARG A 351 -18.29 4.30 -13.80
C ARG A 351 -18.17 4.03 -12.30
N TRP A 352 -19.13 4.48 -11.49
CA TRP A 352 -19.16 4.20 -10.05
C TRP A 352 -19.24 2.70 -9.74
N LYS A 353 -20.09 1.95 -10.46
CA LYS A 353 -20.21 0.49 -10.29
C LYS A 353 -18.89 -0.24 -10.59
N ILE A 354 -18.18 0.16 -11.65
CA ILE A 354 -16.87 -0.38 -12.02
C ILE A 354 -15.81 -0.01 -10.99
N GLN A 355 -15.78 1.24 -10.52
CA GLN A 355 -14.86 1.69 -9.48
C GLN A 355 -15.08 0.90 -8.18
N ALA A 356 -16.34 0.70 -7.77
CA ALA A 356 -16.69 -0.10 -6.60
C ALA A 356 -16.29 -1.58 -6.73
N SER A 357 -16.49 -2.22 -7.89
CA SER A 357 -16.01 -3.59 -8.12
C SER A 357 -14.49 -3.68 -8.10
N ASN A 358 -13.79 -2.73 -8.71
CA ASN A 358 -12.32 -2.71 -8.74
C ASN A 358 -11.75 -2.50 -7.34
N SER A 359 -12.33 -1.58 -6.55
CA SER A 359 -11.97 -1.41 -5.13
C SER A 359 -12.20 -2.67 -4.29
N ARG A 360 -13.25 -3.45 -4.57
CA ARG A 360 -13.51 -4.73 -3.89
C ARG A 360 -12.49 -5.80 -4.29
N ILE A 361 -12.14 -5.90 -5.57
CA ILE A 361 -11.15 -6.85 -6.10
C ILE A 361 -9.75 -6.54 -5.56
N LEU A 362 -9.34 -5.26 -5.53
CA LEU A 362 -8.05 -4.84 -4.96
C LEU A 362 -7.93 -5.20 -3.48
N ARG A 363 -8.99 -4.98 -2.68
CA ARG A 363 -9.03 -5.40 -1.27
C ARG A 363 -8.93 -6.93 -1.12
N LEU A 364 -9.63 -7.70 -1.95
CA LEU A 364 -9.54 -9.16 -1.95
C LEU A 364 -8.10 -9.63 -2.28
N ASN A 365 -7.49 -9.06 -3.31
CA ASN A 365 -6.12 -9.38 -3.72
C ASN A 365 -5.09 -9.03 -2.63
N ALA A 366 -5.26 -7.89 -1.93
CA ALA A 366 -4.41 -7.53 -0.80
C ALA A 366 -4.51 -8.55 0.37
N VAL A 367 -5.73 -8.99 0.70
CA VAL A 367 -5.95 -10.05 1.72
C VAL A 367 -5.33 -11.38 1.29
N LEU A 368 -5.51 -11.79 0.03
CA LEU A 368 -4.89 -13.00 -0.51
C LEU A 368 -3.37 -12.92 -0.55
N HIS A 369 -2.79 -11.75 -0.85
CA HIS A 369 -1.35 -11.53 -0.81
C HIS A 369 -0.81 -11.63 0.62
N MET A 370 -1.44 -10.96 1.59
CA MET A 370 -1.08 -11.08 3.01
C MET A 370 -1.18 -12.52 3.52
N HIS A 371 -2.22 -13.27 3.12
CA HIS A 371 -2.35 -14.68 3.49
C HIS A 371 -1.20 -15.54 2.93
N ARG A 372 -0.78 -15.31 1.67
CA ARG A 372 0.40 -15.98 1.08
C ARG A 372 1.70 -15.64 1.84
N VAL A 373 1.88 -14.37 2.23
CA VAL A 373 3.05 -13.94 3.03
C VAL A 373 3.05 -14.61 4.40
N VAL A 374 1.91 -14.68 5.09
CA VAL A 374 1.78 -15.39 6.39
C VAL A 374 2.09 -16.88 6.26
N LEU A 375 1.55 -17.56 5.24
CA LEU A 375 1.86 -18.97 4.96
C LEU A 375 3.36 -19.19 4.68
N HIS A 376 4.00 -18.28 3.94
CA HIS A 376 5.44 -18.36 3.68
C HIS A 376 6.28 -18.11 4.95
N LEU A 377 5.88 -17.15 5.80
CA LEU A 377 6.54 -16.92 7.09
C LEU A 377 6.38 -18.12 8.03
N GLU A 378 5.23 -18.80 8.02
CA GLU A 378 5.03 -20.06 8.72
C GLU A 378 5.90 -21.19 8.18
N SER A 379 6.00 -21.37 6.86
CA SER A 379 6.84 -22.42 6.27
C SER A 379 8.32 -22.18 6.61
N CYS A 380 8.77 -20.92 6.57
CA CYS A 380 10.11 -20.52 7.02
C CYS A 380 10.33 -20.79 8.52
N LYS A 381 9.36 -20.52 9.40
CA LYS A 381 9.44 -20.88 10.83
C LYS A 381 9.57 -22.40 11.01
N LYS A 382 8.69 -23.18 10.36
CA LYS A 382 8.69 -24.66 10.39
C LYS A 382 10.04 -25.23 9.89
N LEU A 383 10.61 -24.66 8.82
CA LEU A 383 11.92 -25.03 8.29
C LEU A 383 13.08 -24.68 9.23
N ARG A 384 13.03 -23.53 9.93
CA ARG A 384 14.03 -23.18 10.97
C ARG A 384 14.02 -24.19 12.11
N TYR A 385 12.84 -24.54 12.65
CA TYR A 385 12.74 -25.55 13.70
C TYR A 385 13.23 -26.93 13.24
N PHE A 386 12.89 -27.36 12.02
CA PHE A 386 13.39 -28.60 11.45
C PHE A 386 14.92 -28.61 11.31
N ASN A 387 15.52 -27.51 10.83
CA ASN A 387 16.97 -27.39 10.73
C ASN A 387 17.68 -27.34 12.09
N GLN A 388 17.06 -26.70 13.09
CA GLN A 388 17.56 -26.69 14.48
C GLN A 388 17.55 -28.10 15.09
N TRP A 389 16.43 -28.83 14.96
CA TRP A 389 16.32 -30.23 15.36
C TRP A 389 17.35 -31.12 14.63
N ARG A 390 17.49 -30.96 13.31
CA ARG A 390 18.49 -31.69 12.51
C ARG A 390 19.93 -31.39 12.94
N GLY A 391 20.20 -30.16 13.41
CA GLY A 391 21.47 -29.79 14.04
C GLY A 391 21.70 -30.51 15.37
N GLN A 392 20.70 -30.51 16.26
CA GLN A 392 20.75 -31.20 17.55
C GLN A 392 20.93 -32.72 17.38
N VAL A 393 20.25 -33.35 16.43
CA VAL A 393 20.41 -34.78 16.12
C VAL A 393 21.84 -35.09 15.65
N ARG A 394 22.42 -34.27 14.77
CA ARG A 394 23.83 -34.40 14.34
C ARG A 394 24.80 -34.22 15.51
N GLN A 395 24.54 -33.26 16.40
CA GLN A 395 25.36 -33.02 17.58
C GLN A 395 25.33 -34.21 18.54
N LEU A 396 24.14 -34.78 18.81
CA LEU A 396 23.97 -36.01 19.59
C LEU A 396 24.70 -37.20 18.96
N GLN A 397 24.61 -37.37 17.64
CA GLN A 397 25.36 -38.41 16.93
C GLN A 397 26.88 -38.23 17.08
N ALA A 398 27.39 -37.02 16.87
CA ALA A 398 28.82 -36.71 17.05
C ALA A 398 29.29 -36.94 18.49
N GLN A 399 28.53 -36.52 19.50
CA GLN A 399 28.80 -36.80 20.91
C GLN A 399 28.76 -38.31 21.23
N THR A 400 27.86 -39.07 20.60
CA THR A 400 27.78 -40.53 20.77
C THR A 400 29.01 -41.21 20.19
N PHE A 401 29.44 -40.84 18.98
CA PHE A 401 30.70 -41.34 18.39
C PHE A 401 31.93 -40.94 19.22
N GLN A 402 31.99 -39.71 19.71
CA GLN A 402 33.07 -39.24 20.59
C GLN A 402 33.12 -40.04 21.90
N ALA A 403 31.97 -40.31 22.54
CA ALA A 403 31.90 -41.13 23.74
C ALA A 403 32.31 -42.59 23.50
N GLN A 404 31.94 -43.17 22.35
CA GLN A 404 32.39 -44.50 21.93
C GLN A 404 33.91 -44.55 21.69
N ALA A 405 34.47 -43.56 20.97
CA ALA A 405 35.90 -43.46 20.72
C ALA A 405 36.70 -43.30 22.03
N LEU A 406 36.27 -42.39 22.92
CA LEU A 406 36.87 -42.22 24.25
C LEU A 406 36.74 -43.48 25.12
N SER A 407 35.62 -44.21 25.04
CA SER A 407 35.48 -45.51 25.72
C SER A 407 36.48 -46.54 25.21
N CYS A 408 36.70 -46.60 23.89
CA CYS A 408 37.67 -47.49 23.27
C CYS A 408 39.12 -47.12 23.63
N TRP A 409 39.46 -45.82 23.60
CA TRP A 409 40.77 -45.32 24.03
C TRP A 409 41.04 -45.60 25.51
N ASN A 410 40.05 -45.36 26.39
CA ASN A 410 40.16 -45.70 27.81
C ASN A 410 40.35 -47.20 28.05
N ARG A 411 39.78 -48.07 27.20
CA ARG A 411 40.04 -49.53 27.25
C ARG A 411 41.46 -49.86 26.80
N MET A 412 41.96 -49.28 25.71
CA MET A 412 43.36 -49.45 25.28
C MET A 412 44.34 -49.02 26.37
N ILE A 413 44.18 -47.80 26.90
CA ILE A 413 45.04 -47.25 27.97
C ILE A 413 44.95 -48.11 29.25
N ALA A 414 43.78 -48.68 29.57
CA ALA A 414 43.66 -49.63 30.67
C ALA A 414 44.42 -50.94 30.41
N VAL A 415 44.38 -51.48 29.19
CA VAL A 415 45.15 -52.67 28.80
C VAL A 415 46.66 -52.38 28.86
N GLU A 416 47.15 -51.27 28.30
CA GLU A 416 48.57 -50.89 28.40
C GLU A 416 49.03 -50.71 29.85
N ARG A 417 48.23 -50.07 30.70
CA ARG A 417 48.53 -49.94 32.14
C ARG A 417 48.60 -51.29 32.84
N ILE A 418 47.71 -52.23 32.50
CA ILE A 418 47.74 -53.60 33.04
C ILE A 418 49.00 -54.33 32.55
N SER A 419 49.33 -54.25 31.26
CA SER A 419 50.54 -54.85 30.69
C SER A 419 51.81 -54.31 31.36
N HIS A 420 51.93 -52.99 31.51
CA HIS A 420 53.08 -52.35 32.15
C HIS A 420 53.24 -52.76 33.65
N VAL A 421 52.13 -52.98 34.37
CA VAL A 421 52.15 -53.52 35.74
C VAL A 421 52.56 -54.99 35.77
N ILE A 422 52.12 -55.80 34.80
CA ILE A 422 52.55 -57.21 34.65
C ILE A 422 54.04 -57.28 34.32
N GLU A 423 54.53 -56.44 33.40
CA GLU A 423 55.96 -56.34 33.07
C GLU A 423 56.78 -55.95 34.30
N GLN A 424 56.44 -54.86 35.00
CA GLN A 424 57.13 -54.45 36.23
C GLN A 424 57.13 -55.53 37.31
N THR A 425 56.00 -56.22 37.53
CA THR A 425 55.92 -57.30 38.55
C THR A 425 56.63 -58.60 38.11
N SER A 426 56.77 -58.85 36.81
CA SER A 426 57.56 -59.96 36.27
C SER A 426 59.07 -59.70 36.42
N VAL A 427 59.56 -58.53 36.02
CA VAL A 427 60.98 -58.12 36.18
C VAL A 427 61.34 -58.07 37.67
N GLY A 428 60.45 -57.53 38.50
CA GLY A 428 60.60 -57.55 39.96
C GLY A 428 60.65 -58.95 40.57
N ARG A 429 60.01 -59.96 39.96
CA ARG A 429 60.13 -61.36 40.39
C ARG A 429 61.45 -62.00 39.98
N PHE A 430 61.92 -61.79 38.75
CA PHE A 430 63.22 -62.33 38.33
C PHE A 430 64.36 -61.78 39.20
N LEU A 431 64.36 -60.48 39.49
CA LEU A 431 65.34 -59.86 40.39
C LEU A 431 65.23 -60.33 41.86
N LEU A 432 64.08 -60.85 42.30
CA LEU A 432 63.94 -61.45 43.64
C LEU A 432 64.45 -62.90 43.70
N VAL A 433 64.40 -63.63 42.58
CA VAL A 433 64.90 -65.02 42.48
C VAL A 433 66.43 -65.04 42.48
N ASP A 434 67.10 -64.21 41.67
CA ASP A 434 68.57 -64.15 41.62
C ASP A 434 69.22 -63.69 42.96
N VAL A 435 68.51 -62.90 43.75
CA VAL A 435 68.94 -62.49 45.11
C VAL A 435 68.70 -63.61 46.16
N SER A 436 67.84 -64.59 45.86
CA SER A 436 67.54 -65.71 46.77
C SER A 436 68.61 -66.80 46.74
N ASP A 437 69.08 -67.20 45.55
CA ASP A 437 70.05 -68.32 45.41
C ASP A 437 71.52 -67.91 45.67
N SER A 438 71.85 -66.62 45.63
CA SER A 438 73.24 -66.12 45.72
C SER A 438 73.83 -66.07 47.14
N THR A 439 73.07 -66.43 48.18
CA THR A 439 73.49 -66.27 49.59
C THR A 439 73.89 -67.56 50.33
N ASN A 440 73.67 -68.76 49.76
CA ASN A 440 73.65 -70.00 50.55
C ASN A 440 74.82 -70.99 50.33
N THR A 441 75.91 -70.59 49.64
CA THR A 441 77.08 -71.47 49.40
C THR A 441 78.44 -70.81 49.69
N ARG A 442 78.69 -70.40 50.94
CA ARG A 442 80.04 -69.99 51.36
C ARG A 442 80.43 -70.31 52.81
N LEU A 443 79.96 -71.43 53.36
CA LEU A 443 80.35 -71.92 54.69
C LEU A 443 80.58 -73.45 54.73
N SER A 444 81.57 -73.95 53.98
CA SER A 444 82.13 -75.28 54.26
C SER A 444 83.55 -75.51 53.76
N ARG A 445 84.40 -75.96 54.71
CA ARG A 445 85.65 -76.73 54.57
C ARG A 445 86.89 -76.07 53.95
N ARG A 446 87.86 -75.86 54.86
CA ARG A 446 89.33 -75.95 54.70
C ARG A 446 89.99 -75.01 53.69
#